data_AF-A0A5K1HQU2-F1
#
_entry.id   AF-A0A5K1HQU2-F1
#
_cell.length_a   1.000
_cell.length_b   1.000
_cell.length_c   1.000
_cell.angle_alpha   90.00
_cell.angle_beta   90.00
_cell.angle_gamma   90.00
#
_symmetry.space_group_name_H-M   'P 1'
#
loop_
_entity.id
_entity.type
_entity.pdbx_description
1 polymer ?
#
loop_
_entity_poly.entity_id
_entity_poly.type
_entity_poly.pdbx_seq_one_letter_code
_entity_poly.pdbx_strand_id
1 'polypeptide(L)'
;YSFAQMLSKTPRTLVQVDMTKTPFNQPVPLHNRWHPDIPPVGTVEQGEIFRLECIDWTGGQIKNDDSPKDVERVDLTQVHYLSGPVKVEGAEPGDLLEVDLLDIGALRDSLWGFTGIFARENGGGFLADHFP
;
A
#
# COMPACT_ATOMS: atom_id res chain seq x y z
N TYR A 1 11.14 20.02 -22.64
CA TYR A 1 10.16 18.91 -22.70
C TYR A 1 8.91 19.37 -21.96
N SER A 2 7.74 19.41 -22.60
CA SER A 2 6.53 19.97 -21.98
C SER A 2 5.78 18.92 -21.16
N PHE A 3 5.23 19.33 -20.01
CA PHE A 3 4.43 18.51 -19.09
C PHE A 3 3.27 17.79 -19.81
N ALA A 4 2.71 18.42 -20.84
CA ALA A 4 1.63 17.88 -21.65
C ALA A 4 2.01 16.64 -22.49
N GLN A 5 3.28 16.46 -22.85
CA GLN A 5 3.72 15.27 -23.60
C GLN A 5 3.91 14.04 -22.68
N MET A 6 4.17 14.22 -21.38
CA MET A 6 4.26 13.13 -20.41
C MET A 6 2.92 12.46 -20.11
N LEU A 7 1.82 13.22 -20.11
CA LEU A 7 0.48 12.71 -19.81
C LEU A 7 -0.15 11.84 -20.92
N SER A 8 0.50 11.73 -22.08
CA SER A 8 -0.04 10.98 -23.23
C SER A 8 0.16 9.46 -23.16
N LYS A 9 0.94 8.96 -22.20
CA LYS A 9 1.15 7.53 -21.96
C LYS A 9 0.74 7.19 -20.54
N THR A 10 -0.12 6.18 -20.39
CA THR A 10 -0.40 5.57 -19.09
C THR A 10 0.93 5.21 -18.42
N PRO A 11 1.20 5.67 -17.19
CA PRO A 11 2.46 5.39 -16.52
C PRO A 11 2.63 3.88 -16.34
N ARG A 12 3.89 3.42 -16.42
CA ARG A 12 4.23 2.02 -16.19
C ARG A 12 3.83 1.63 -14.77
N THR A 13 3.07 0.56 -14.61
CA THR A 13 2.79 -0.04 -13.29
C THR A 13 4.02 -0.83 -12.83
N LEU A 14 4.71 -0.35 -11.81
CA LEU A 14 5.92 -0.98 -11.26
C LEU A 14 5.58 -2.10 -10.27
N VAL A 15 4.56 -1.88 -9.44
CA VAL A 15 4.00 -2.88 -8.54
C VAL A 15 2.54 -3.06 -8.94
N GLN A 16 2.20 -4.26 -9.42
CA GLN A 16 0.83 -4.66 -9.70
C GLN A 16 0.34 -5.57 -8.57
N VAL A 17 -0.92 -5.42 -8.16
CA VAL A 17 -1.53 -6.30 -7.15
C VAL A 17 -2.68 -7.11 -7.76
N ASP A 18 -2.87 -8.30 -7.20
CA ASP A 18 -3.97 -9.21 -7.51
C ASP A 18 -4.85 -9.35 -6.26
N MET A 19 -6.03 -8.74 -6.31
CA MET A 19 -6.98 -8.73 -5.18
C MET A 19 -7.58 -10.11 -4.87
N THR A 20 -7.35 -11.11 -5.73
CA THR A 20 -7.76 -12.50 -5.47
C THR A 20 -6.72 -13.30 -4.70
N LYS A 21 -5.52 -12.74 -4.48
CA LYS A 21 -4.40 -13.41 -3.80
C LYS A 21 -4.12 -12.78 -2.43
N THR A 22 -3.57 -13.60 -1.55
CA THR A 22 -3.05 -13.11 -0.27
C THR A 22 -1.82 -12.22 -0.50
N PRO A 23 -1.46 -11.34 0.45
CA PRO A 23 -0.29 -10.46 0.33
C PRO A 23 1.03 -11.20 0.04
N PHE A 24 1.20 -12.40 0.59
CA PHE A 24 2.40 -13.23 0.40
C PHE A 24 2.47 -13.92 -0.97
N ASN A 25 1.36 -13.95 -1.72
CA ASN A 25 1.26 -14.61 -3.02
C ASN A 25 1.09 -13.61 -4.18
N GLN A 26 1.36 -12.33 -3.94
CA GLN A 26 1.27 -11.29 -4.95
C GLN A 26 2.27 -11.51 -6.09
N PRO A 27 1.95 -11.08 -7.33
CA PRO A 27 2.85 -11.25 -8.48
C PRO A 27 4.16 -10.47 -8.30
N VAL A 28 4.10 -9.34 -7.59
CA VAL A 28 5.26 -8.61 -7.10
C VAL A 28 5.26 -8.72 -5.57
N PRO A 29 6.37 -9.15 -4.93
CA PRO A 29 6.43 -9.29 -3.49
C PRO A 29 6.11 -7.97 -2.78
N LEU A 30 5.33 -8.06 -1.70
CA LEU A 30 5.08 -6.95 -0.78
C LEU A 30 5.90 -7.16 0.50
N HIS A 31 6.11 -6.09 1.27
CA HIS A 31 6.76 -6.18 2.58
C HIS A 31 5.89 -5.55 3.66
N ASN A 32 6.02 -6.03 4.90
CA ASN A 32 5.30 -5.49 6.06
C ASN A 32 6.23 -5.14 7.24
N ARG A 33 7.54 -5.13 6.99
CA ARG A 33 8.58 -4.72 7.92
C ARG A 33 9.58 -3.83 7.20
N TRP A 34 10.26 -2.98 7.97
CA TRP A 34 11.36 -2.17 7.48
C TRP A 34 12.67 -2.85 7.83
N HIS A 35 13.47 -3.16 6.82
CA HIS A 35 14.80 -3.73 7.00
C HIS A 35 15.67 -3.35 5.79
N PRO A 36 16.94 -2.94 5.99
CA PRO A 36 17.80 -2.48 4.91
C PRO A 36 18.08 -3.57 3.85
N ASP A 37 18.01 -4.84 4.24
CA ASP A 37 18.29 -5.98 3.36
C ASP A 37 17.08 -6.45 2.53
N ILE A 38 15.93 -5.77 2.62
CA ILE A 38 14.80 -6.10 1.75
C ILE A 38 15.16 -5.69 0.33
N PRO A 39 15.18 -6.63 -0.64
CA PRO A 39 15.54 -6.30 -2.01
C PRO A 39 14.50 -5.37 -2.65
N PRO A 40 14.92 -4.44 -3.52
CA PRO A 40 13.97 -3.62 -4.24
C PRO A 40 13.14 -4.46 -5.22
N VAL A 41 11.85 -4.14 -5.34
CA VAL A 41 10.93 -4.81 -6.27
C VAL A 41 11.02 -4.24 -7.70
N GLY A 42 11.70 -3.11 -7.83
CA GLY A 42 11.95 -2.46 -9.11
C GLY A 42 12.90 -1.27 -8.95
N THR A 43 13.46 -0.85 -10.07
CA THR A 43 14.36 0.30 -10.18
C THR A 43 13.74 1.34 -11.12
N VAL A 44 13.93 2.63 -10.79
CA VAL A 44 13.49 3.78 -11.58
C VAL A 44 14.60 4.82 -11.68
N GLU A 45 14.56 5.63 -12.74
CA GLU A 45 15.44 6.79 -12.90
C GLU A 45 14.86 8.04 -12.20
N GLN A 46 15.71 9.02 -11.90
CA GLN A 46 15.25 10.31 -11.39
C GLN A 46 14.28 10.99 -12.39
N GLY A 47 13.10 11.39 -11.91
CA GLY A 47 12.07 12.02 -12.73
C GLY A 47 11.20 11.05 -13.53
N GLU A 48 11.41 9.73 -13.41
CA GLU A 48 10.51 8.74 -14.01
C GLU A 48 9.11 8.79 -13.37
N ILE A 49 8.07 8.83 -14.20
CA ILE A 49 6.67 8.72 -13.76
C ILE A 49 6.26 7.24 -13.85
N PHE A 50 5.85 6.68 -12.72
CA PHE A 50 5.37 5.30 -12.62
C PHE A 50 4.16 5.21 -11.70
N ARG A 51 3.51 4.04 -11.72
CA ARG A 51 2.34 3.73 -10.88
C ARG A 51 2.67 2.57 -9.94
N LEU A 52 2.22 2.69 -8.69
CA LEU A 52 2.19 1.61 -7.72
C LEU A 52 0.74 1.26 -7.43
N GLU A 53 0.41 -0.02 -7.47
CA GLU A 53 -0.83 -0.53 -6.90
C GLU A 53 -0.57 -1.00 -5.48
N CYS A 54 -1.57 -0.83 -4.60
CA CYS A 54 -1.50 -1.18 -3.20
C CYS A 54 -2.72 -2.02 -2.83
N ILE A 55 -2.51 -2.99 -1.95
CA ILE A 55 -3.59 -3.63 -1.19
C ILE A 55 -3.92 -2.78 0.03
N ASP A 56 -5.10 -2.97 0.62
CA ASP A 56 -5.41 -2.32 1.89
C ASP A 56 -4.41 -2.78 2.98
N TRP A 57 -4.25 -1.97 4.01
CA TRP A 57 -3.24 -2.19 5.05
C TRP A 57 -3.34 -3.52 5.78
N THR A 58 -4.53 -4.12 5.86
CA THR A 58 -4.74 -5.43 6.49
C THR A 58 -4.43 -6.59 5.55
N GLY A 59 -4.32 -6.32 4.25
CA GLY A 59 -4.13 -7.32 3.22
C GLY A 59 -5.39 -8.15 2.95
N GLY A 60 -6.56 -7.50 2.98
CA GLY A 60 -7.84 -8.11 2.69
C GLY A 60 -8.42 -8.92 3.85
N GLN A 61 -7.99 -8.69 5.09
CA GLN A 61 -8.61 -9.36 6.24
C GLN A 61 -10.06 -8.87 6.47
N ILE A 62 -10.32 -7.60 6.19
CA ILE A 62 -11.65 -6.97 6.31
C ILE A 62 -12.48 -7.21 5.04
N LYS A 63 -13.76 -7.52 5.22
CA LYS A 63 -14.74 -7.90 4.20
C LYS A 63 -15.85 -6.85 4.12
N ASN A 64 -16.57 -6.90 3.01
CA ASN A 64 -17.73 -6.05 2.76
C ASN A 64 -19.00 -6.89 2.97
N ASP A 65 -19.35 -7.16 4.24
CA ASP A 65 -20.40 -8.14 4.59
C ASP A 65 -21.29 -7.79 5.80
N ASP A 66 -21.37 -6.50 6.18
CA ASP A 66 -22.19 -5.97 7.29
C ASP A 66 -21.96 -6.62 8.66
N SER A 67 -20.83 -7.32 8.84
CA SER A 67 -20.44 -7.96 10.09
C SER A 67 -19.13 -7.37 10.60
N PRO A 68 -19.05 -6.88 11.85
CA PRO A 68 -17.82 -6.31 12.40
C PRO A 68 -16.82 -7.36 12.92
N LYS A 69 -17.12 -8.66 12.77
CA LYS A 69 -16.32 -9.75 13.36
C LYS A 69 -14.90 -9.83 12.79
N ASP A 70 -14.71 -9.38 11.56
CA ASP A 70 -13.40 -9.28 10.93
C ASP A 70 -12.56 -8.15 11.55
N VAL A 71 -13.16 -6.99 11.84
CA VAL A 71 -12.53 -5.89 12.58
C VAL A 71 -12.17 -6.34 14.00
N GLU A 72 -13.05 -7.08 14.68
CA GLU A 72 -12.79 -7.64 16.02
C GLU A 72 -11.59 -8.58 16.02
N ARG A 73 -11.41 -9.38 14.94
CA ARG A 73 -10.48 -10.52 14.89
C ARG A 73 -9.25 -10.30 14.01
N VAL A 74 -9.12 -9.13 13.41
CA VAL A 74 -7.99 -8.81 12.52
C VAL A 74 -6.67 -9.08 13.24
N ASP A 75 -5.73 -9.70 12.53
CA ASP A 75 -4.38 -9.92 13.03
C ASP A 75 -3.54 -8.67 12.77
N LEU A 76 -3.46 -7.82 13.80
CA LEU A 76 -2.68 -6.58 13.77
C LEU A 76 -1.17 -6.81 13.75
N THR A 77 -0.68 -8.05 13.89
CA THR A 77 0.75 -8.34 13.74
C THR A 77 1.18 -8.36 12.27
N GLN A 78 0.24 -8.54 11.34
CA GLN A 78 0.55 -8.63 9.91
C GLN A 78 0.65 -7.28 9.21
N VAL A 79 0.03 -6.23 9.75
CA VAL A 79 -0.03 -4.91 9.10
C VAL A 79 1.32 -4.17 9.18
N HIS A 80 1.63 -3.24 8.28
CA HIS A 80 0.92 -2.84 7.07
C HIS A 80 1.60 -3.48 5.87
N TYR A 81 0.86 -3.93 4.87
CA TYR A 81 1.47 -4.38 3.61
C TYR A 81 1.78 -3.20 2.69
N LEU A 82 3.05 -3.08 2.31
CA LEU A 82 3.60 -1.97 1.55
C LEU A 82 4.09 -2.43 0.18
N SER A 83 3.82 -1.62 -0.85
CA SER A 83 4.29 -1.81 -2.22
C SER A 83 5.65 -1.16 -2.40
N GLY A 84 6.69 -1.99 -2.52
CA GLY A 84 8.08 -1.56 -2.55
C GLY A 84 9.00 -2.62 -1.96
N PRO A 85 10.26 -2.27 -1.65
CA PRO A 85 10.91 -0.97 -1.86
C PRO A 85 11.19 -0.66 -3.33
N VAL A 86 11.12 0.61 -3.73
CA VAL A 86 11.53 1.07 -5.06
C VAL A 86 12.93 1.65 -4.97
N LYS A 87 13.85 1.15 -5.80
CA LYS A 87 15.20 1.71 -5.93
C LYS A 87 15.18 2.88 -6.90
N VAL A 88 15.75 4.01 -6.51
CA VAL A 88 16.03 5.14 -7.41
C VAL A 88 17.50 5.09 -7.81
N GLU A 89 17.79 5.08 -9.10
CA GLU A 89 19.18 5.08 -9.58
C GLU A 89 19.92 6.36 -9.16
N GLY A 90 21.14 6.20 -8.63
CA GLY A 90 21.98 7.31 -8.21
C GLY A 90 21.65 7.92 -6.85
N ALA A 91 20.58 7.50 -6.16
CA ALA A 91 20.28 7.99 -4.82
C ALA A 91 21.26 7.45 -3.77
N GLU A 92 21.84 8.33 -2.95
CA GLU A 92 22.85 8.01 -1.93
C GLU A 92 22.41 8.43 -0.51
N PRO A 93 22.99 7.83 0.55
CA PRO A 93 22.71 8.26 1.93
C PRO A 93 23.05 9.74 2.15
N GLY A 94 22.05 10.52 2.58
CA GLY A 94 22.18 11.96 2.81
C GLY A 94 21.42 12.80 1.78
N ASP A 95 21.03 12.21 0.66
CA ASP A 95 20.15 12.87 -0.32
C ASP A 95 18.72 13.03 0.21
N LEU A 96 17.98 13.94 -0.44
CA LEU A 96 16.54 14.07 -0.29
C LEU A 96 15.84 13.39 -1.47
N LEU A 97 14.83 12.57 -1.16
CA LEU A 97 13.93 12.02 -2.17
C LEU A 97 12.68 12.90 -2.25
N GLU A 98 12.61 13.71 -3.30
CA GLU A 98 11.39 14.45 -3.66
C GLU A 98 10.44 13.53 -4.43
N VAL A 99 9.17 13.47 -3.99
CA VAL A 99 8.14 12.61 -4.59
C VAL A 99 6.90 13.44 -4.89
N ASP A 100 6.60 13.59 -6.18
CA ASP A 100 5.35 14.20 -6.64
C ASP A 100 4.24 13.14 -6.74
N LEU A 101 3.21 13.27 -5.89
CA LEU A 101 2.00 12.45 -5.98
C LEU A 101 1.06 13.04 -7.04
N LEU A 102 1.21 12.57 -8.28
CA LEU A 102 0.46 13.10 -9.42
C LEU A 102 -1.03 12.74 -9.42
N ASP A 103 -1.38 11.55 -8.93
CA ASP A 103 -2.76 11.08 -8.79
C ASP A 103 -2.85 9.94 -7.77
N ILE A 104 -4.02 9.77 -7.14
CA ILE A 104 -4.33 8.68 -6.20
C ILE A 104 -5.78 8.27 -6.39
N GLY A 105 -6.04 6.97 -6.47
CA GLY A 105 -7.39 6.45 -6.58
C GLY A 105 -7.52 4.99 -6.16
N ALA A 106 -8.77 4.56 -5.99
CA ALA A 106 -9.11 3.17 -5.75
C ALA A 106 -8.91 2.32 -7.03
N LEU A 107 -8.62 1.04 -6.85
CA LEU A 107 -8.64 0.08 -7.95
C LEU A 107 -10.07 -0.04 -8.49
N ARG A 108 -10.21 -0.11 -9.82
CA ARG A 108 -11.53 -0.14 -10.48
C ARG A 108 -12.39 -1.33 -10.03
N ASP A 109 -11.75 -2.44 -9.70
CA ASP A 109 -12.42 -3.66 -9.26
C ASP A 109 -12.55 -3.73 -7.72
N SER A 110 -12.17 -2.66 -6.99
CA SER A 110 -12.25 -2.54 -5.54
C SER A 110 -12.68 -1.14 -5.11
N LEU A 111 -13.84 -0.68 -5.60
CA LEU A 111 -14.41 0.65 -5.35
C LEU A 111 -15.18 0.74 -4.02
N TRP A 112 -14.57 0.25 -2.94
CA TRP A 112 -15.09 0.36 -1.58
C TRP A 112 -13.92 0.48 -0.61
N GLY A 113 -14.21 0.94 0.60
CA GLY A 113 -13.29 1.00 1.72
C GLY A 113 -14.04 0.77 3.02
N PHE A 114 -13.32 0.70 4.12
CA PHE A 114 -13.90 0.47 5.44
C PHE A 114 -13.39 1.47 6.47
N THR A 115 -14.17 1.62 7.53
CA THR A 115 -13.77 2.25 8.78
C THR A 115 -14.19 1.32 9.92
N GLY A 116 -13.47 1.34 11.02
CA GLY A 116 -13.77 0.48 12.16
C GLY A 116 -13.23 1.05 13.46
N ILE A 117 -13.81 0.60 14.57
CA ILE A 117 -13.29 0.79 15.91
C ILE A 117 -12.81 -0.58 16.35
N PHE A 118 -11.54 -0.71 16.71
CA PHE A 118 -11.03 -1.98 17.19
C PHE A 118 -11.51 -2.25 18.61
N ALA A 119 -11.76 -3.52 18.90
CA ALA A 119 -12.01 -3.97 20.25
C ALA A 119 -10.87 -3.54 21.18
N ARG A 120 -11.20 -3.17 22.41
CA ARG A 120 -10.22 -2.73 23.42
C ARG A 120 -9.09 -3.74 23.61
N GLU A 121 -9.39 -5.03 23.54
CA GLU A 121 -8.43 -6.13 23.72
C GLU A 121 -7.61 -6.43 22.46
N ASN A 122 -7.99 -5.92 21.29
CA ASN A 122 -7.32 -6.18 20.01
C ASN A 122 -7.03 -4.88 19.25
N GLY A 123 -6.15 -4.04 19.83
CA GLY A 123 -5.67 -2.80 19.22
C GLY A 123 -6.23 -1.54 19.87
N GLY A 124 -7.51 -1.55 20.25
CA GLY A 124 -8.18 -0.41 20.86
C GLY A 124 -8.21 0.85 19.97
N GLY A 125 -8.31 2.01 20.60
CA GLY A 125 -8.38 3.29 19.92
C GLY A 125 -8.53 4.44 20.91
N PHE A 126 -8.57 5.67 20.40
CA PHE A 126 -8.59 6.87 21.23
C PHE A 126 -9.76 6.90 22.24
N LEU A 127 -10.91 6.32 21.87
CA LEU A 127 -12.14 6.29 22.69
C LEU A 127 -12.57 4.87 23.11
N ALA A 128 -11.64 3.91 23.18
CA ALA A 128 -11.97 2.51 23.50
C ALA A 128 -12.62 2.31 24.88
N ASP A 129 -12.51 3.28 25.79
CA ASP A 129 -13.22 3.21 27.09
C ASP A 129 -14.71 3.57 26.97
N HIS A 130 -15.11 4.27 25.89
CA HIS A 130 -16.49 4.67 25.61
C HIS A 130 -17.16 3.76 24.57
N PHE A 131 -16.37 3.23 23.63
CA PHE A 131 -16.78 2.31 22.58
C PHE A 131 -15.85 1.08 22.63
N PRO A 132 -15.99 0.21 23.64
CA PRO A 132 -15.07 -0.91 23.88
C PRO A 132 -15.17 -2.02 22.84
#